data_AF-A0A962TME6-F1
#
_entry.id   AF-A0A962TME6-F1
#
_cell.length_a   1.000
_cell.length_b   1.000
_cell.length_c   1.000
_cell.angle_alpha   90.00
_cell.angle_beta   90.00
_cell.angle_gamma   90.00
#
_symmetry.space_group_name_H-M   'P 1'
#
loop_
_entity.id
_entity.type
_entity.pdbx_description
1 polymer ?
#
loop_
_entity_poly.entity_id
_entity_poly.type
_entity_poly.pdbx_seq_one_letter_code
_entity_poly.pdbx_strand_id
1 'polypeptide(L)'
;VIFGIGPRSYQFYTQLASALGYSLVNNLLLEQVRDYAEHLDAHVKTRTADLMATNARLEAEIEERQRIEEALALAHDKAIEASRMKSEFLATMSHEIRTPMNGITGMTELLLDSDLDEEQRSYATIAYEESYKLLDIINSILDLSKIEAGKIMLEEIEFTPASELEGIMRLLLPKAHSKGIGLLSAVAP
;
A
#
# COMPACT_ATOMS: atom_id res chain seq x y z
N VAL A 1 50.11 -83.31 -46.80
CA VAL A 1 49.35 -82.64 -47.87
C VAL A 1 49.12 -81.20 -47.46
N ILE A 2 50.08 -80.32 -47.76
CA ILE A 2 49.98 -78.87 -47.52
C ILE A 2 49.66 -78.26 -48.88
N PHE A 3 48.39 -78.02 -49.17
CA PHE A 3 48.01 -77.19 -50.32
C PHE A 3 48.32 -75.74 -49.94
N GLY A 4 49.45 -75.22 -50.43
CA GLY A 4 49.80 -73.81 -50.29
C GLY A 4 48.76 -72.95 -51.00
N ILE A 5 48.10 -72.06 -50.26
CA ILE A 5 47.23 -71.03 -50.81
C ILE A 5 48.11 -70.15 -51.70
N GLY A 6 47.88 -70.18 -53.01
CA GLY A 6 48.64 -69.35 -53.95
C GLY A 6 48.44 -67.85 -53.66
N PRO A 7 49.40 -66.99 -54.03
CA PRO A 7 49.37 -65.56 -53.71
C PRO A 7 48.08 -64.83 -54.15
N ARG A 8 47.41 -65.30 -55.21
CA ARG A 8 46.13 -64.76 -55.67
C ARG A 8 44.94 -65.07 -54.74
N SER A 9 44.88 -66.25 -54.14
CA SER A 9 43.79 -66.59 -53.20
C SER A 9 43.99 -65.89 -51.86
N TYR A 10 45.23 -65.75 -51.38
CA TYR A 10 45.53 -64.96 -50.18
C TYR A 10 45.12 -63.49 -50.33
N GLN A 11 45.46 -62.86 -51.46
CA GLN A 11 45.05 -61.48 -51.75
C GLN A 11 43.53 -61.30 -51.74
N PHE A 12 42.79 -62.23 -52.34
CA PHE A 12 41.33 -62.21 -52.35
C PHE A 12 40.73 -62.24 -50.93
N TYR A 13 41.21 -63.14 -50.06
CA TYR A 13 40.73 -63.21 -48.68
C TYR A 13 41.07 -61.95 -47.86
N THR A 14 42.26 -61.37 -48.05
CA THR A 14 42.63 -60.11 -47.36
C THR A 14 41.78 -58.93 -47.80
N GLN A 15 41.46 -58.83 -49.11
CA GLN A 15 40.59 -57.81 -49.65
C GLN A 15 39.17 -57.96 -49.12
N LEU A 16 38.65 -59.19 -49.10
CA LEU A 16 37.31 -59.50 -48.61
C LEU A 16 37.18 -59.22 -47.11
N ALA A 17 38.18 -59.59 -46.31
CA ALA A 17 38.23 -59.29 -44.88
C ALA A 17 38.28 -57.78 -44.59
N SER A 18 39.06 -57.02 -45.37
CA SER A 18 39.10 -55.55 -45.24
C SER A 18 37.76 -54.90 -45.61
N ALA A 19 37.13 -55.33 -46.71
CA ALA A 19 35.84 -54.82 -47.15
C ALA A 19 34.72 -55.12 -46.14
N LEU A 20 34.69 -56.34 -45.58
CA LEU A 20 33.78 -56.70 -44.50
C LEU A 20 34.06 -55.90 -43.22
N GLY A 21 35.33 -55.67 -42.87
CA GLY A 21 35.72 -54.83 -41.75
C GLY A 21 35.25 -53.38 -41.90
N TYR A 22 35.47 -52.76 -43.06
CA TYR A 22 34.97 -51.42 -43.35
C TYR A 22 33.45 -51.36 -43.35
N SER A 23 32.77 -52.35 -43.94
CA SER A 23 31.31 -52.41 -43.93
C SER A 23 30.73 -52.55 -42.53
N LEU A 24 31.38 -53.33 -41.65
CA LEU A 24 30.95 -53.50 -40.26
C LEU A 24 31.12 -52.19 -39.47
N VAL A 25 32.31 -51.57 -39.56
CA VAL A 25 32.58 -50.27 -38.90
C VAL A 25 31.65 -49.19 -39.41
N ASN A 26 31.41 -49.13 -40.72
CA ASN A 26 30.50 -48.16 -41.32
C ASN A 26 29.05 -48.36 -40.85
N ASN A 27 28.56 -49.60 -40.79
CA ASN A 27 27.23 -49.87 -40.23
C ASN A 27 27.12 -49.47 -38.76
N LEU A 28 28.13 -49.79 -37.94
CA LEU A 28 28.12 -49.47 -36.51
C LEU A 28 28.18 -47.95 -36.26
N LEU A 29 28.95 -47.22 -37.06
CA LEU A 29 29.00 -45.75 -37.02
C LEU A 29 27.66 -45.13 -37.48
N LEU A 30 27.05 -45.67 -38.53
CA LEU A 30 25.74 -45.21 -39.01
C LEU A 30 24.64 -45.42 -37.97
N GLU A 31 24.65 -46.56 -37.28
CA GLU A 31 23.74 -46.85 -36.18
C GLU A 31 23.93 -45.88 -35.02
N GLN A 32 25.18 -45.62 -34.62
CA GLN A 32 25.49 -44.66 -33.55
C GLN A 32 25.08 -43.21 -33.88
N VAL A 33 25.32 -42.75 -35.11
CA VAL A 33 24.90 -41.41 -35.56
C VAL A 33 23.38 -41.30 -35.59
N ARG A 34 22.69 -42.36 -36.03
CA ARG A 34 21.23 -42.41 -36.05
C ARG A 34 20.65 -42.34 -34.64
N ASP A 35 21.16 -43.15 -33.72
CA ASP A 35 20.71 -43.14 -32.32
C ASP A 35 20.94 -41.77 -31.67
N TYR A 36 22.09 -41.15 -31.93
CA TYR A 36 22.39 -39.81 -31.42
C TYR A 36 21.43 -38.75 -31.99
N ALA A 37 21.12 -38.82 -33.29
CA ALA A 37 20.16 -37.92 -33.92
C ALA A 37 18.74 -38.10 -33.37
N GLU A 38 18.29 -39.34 -33.20
CA GLU A 38 16.97 -39.66 -32.63
C GLU A 38 16.86 -39.17 -31.18
N HIS A 39 17.90 -39.40 -30.36
CA HIS A 39 17.93 -38.92 -28.97
C HIS A 39 17.95 -37.38 -28.86
N LEU A 40 18.73 -36.70 -29.71
CA LEU A 40 18.80 -35.25 -29.70
C LEU A 40 17.47 -34.61 -30.12
N ASP A 41 16.84 -35.13 -31.18
CA ASP A 41 15.53 -34.67 -31.65
C ASP A 41 14.46 -34.87 -30.56
N ALA A 42 14.47 -36.02 -29.88
CA ALA A 42 13.59 -36.27 -28.74
C ALA A 42 13.83 -35.26 -27.61
N HIS A 43 15.09 -34.95 -27.27
CA HIS A 43 15.39 -33.99 -26.21
C HIS A 43 14.97 -32.57 -26.57
N VAL A 44 15.21 -32.13 -27.82
CA VAL A 44 14.80 -30.82 -28.32
C VAL A 44 13.27 -30.70 -28.31
N LYS A 45 12.54 -31.73 -28.76
CA LYS A 45 11.07 -31.75 -28.73
C LYS A 45 10.53 -31.59 -27.32
N THR A 46 11.04 -32.37 -26.36
CA THR A 46 10.60 -32.29 -24.96
C THR A 46 10.90 -30.91 -24.37
N ARG A 47 12.11 -30.39 -24.54
CA ARG A 47 12.48 -29.06 -24.02
C ARG A 47 11.68 -27.94 -24.65
N THR A 48 11.40 -28.03 -25.95
CA THR A 48 10.58 -27.04 -26.65
C THR A 48 9.15 -27.06 -26.14
N ALA A 49 8.57 -28.24 -25.89
CA ALA A 49 7.25 -28.36 -25.29
C ALA A 49 7.20 -27.78 -23.87
N ASP A 50 8.19 -28.08 -23.02
CA ASP A 50 8.29 -27.53 -21.66
C ASP A 50 8.41 -26.00 -21.67
N LEU A 51 9.23 -25.45 -22.57
CA LEU A 51 9.40 -24.01 -22.72
C LEU A 51 8.11 -23.34 -23.20
N MET A 52 7.42 -23.93 -24.18
CA MET A 52 6.12 -23.42 -24.65
C MET A 52 5.07 -23.44 -23.54
N ALA A 53 5.00 -24.52 -22.76
CA ALA A 53 4.08 -24.62 -21.63
C ALA A 53 4.42 -23.58 -20.54
N THR A 54 5.70 -23.37 -20.27
CA THR A 54 6.16 -22.39 -19.29
C THR A 54 5.87 -20.96 -19.76
N ASN A 55 6.13 -20.64 -21.03
CA ASN A 55 5.83 -19.33 -21.60
C ASN A 55 4.33 -19.04 -21.56
N ALA A 56 3.48 -19.98 -21.96
CA ALA A 56 2.03 -19.81 -21.88
C ALA A 56 1.55 -19.56 -20.44
N ARG A 57 2.15 -20.25 -19.46
CA ARG A 57 1.84 -20.01 -18.03
C ARG A 57 2.29 -18.62 -17.58
N LEU A 58 3.48 -18.18 -17.99
CA LEU A 58 4.01 -16.85 -17.65
C LEU A 58 3.19 -15.74 -18.28
N GLU A 59 2.78 -15.90 -19.54
CA GLU A 59 1.89 -14.96 -20.24
C GLU A 59 0.57 -14.80 -19.49
N ALA A 60 -0.07 -15.91 -19.11
CA ALA A 60 -1.30 -15.86 -18.31
C ALA A 60 -1.09 -15.21 -16.93
N GLU A 61 0.04 -15.45 -16.27
CA GLU A 61 0.37 -14.82 -14.99
C GLU A 61 0.61 -13.30 -15.14
N ILE A 62 1.26 -12.87 -16.23
CA ILE A 62 1.46 -11.45 -16.54
C ILE A 62 0.13 -10.76 -16.80
N GLU A 63 -0.76 -11.36 -17.60
CA GLU A 63 -2.08 -10.80 -17.88
C GLU A 63 -2.93 -10.66 -16.60
N GLU A 64 -2.90 -11.66 -15.70
CA GLU A 64 -3.59 -11.57 -14.41
C GLU A 64 -3.01 -10.45 -13.54
N ARG A 65 -1.67 -10.35 -13.45
CA ARG A 65 -1.01 -9.29 -12.68
C ARG A 65 -1.37 -7.90 -13.21
N GLN A 66 -1.35 -7.71 -14.53
CA GLN A 66 -1.72 -6.44 -15.15
C GLN A 66 -3.18 -6.06 -14.82
N ARG A 67 -4.11 -7.01 -14.90
CA ARG A 67 -5.52 -6.76 -14.52
C ARG A 67 -5.66 -6.37 -13.05
N ILE A 68 -4.93 -7.03 -12.15
CA ILE A 68 -4.94 -6.70 -10.72
C ILE A 68 -4.35 -5.32 -10.48
N GLU A 69 -3.23 -4.98 -11.12
CA GLU A 69 -2.59 -3.67 -10.99
C GLU A 69 -3.50 -2.53 -11.47
N GLU A 70 -4.17 -2.70 -12.61
CA GLU A 70 -5.15 -1.73 -13.13
C GLU A 70 -6.35 -1.57 -12.19
N ALA A 71 -6.89 -2.68 -11.69
CA ALA A 71 -7.99 -2.65 -10.73
C ALA A 71 -7.59 -1.96 -9.42
N LEU A 72 -6.36 -2.21 -8.94
CA LEU A 72 -5.81 -1.59 -7.74
C LEU A 72 -5.62 -0.09 -7.93
N ALA A 73 -5.05 0.34 -9.07
CA ALA A 73 -4.88 1.75 -9.40
C ALA A 73 -6.23 2.48 -9.44
N LEU A 74 -7.24 1.90 -10.10
CA LEU A 74 -8.58 2.48 -10.14
C LEU A 74 -9.23 2.56 -8.75
N ALA A 75 -9.07 1.53 -7.92
CA ALA A 75 -9.60 1.52 -6.56
C ALA A 75 -8.90 2.58 -5.68
N HIS A 76 -7.59 2.73 -5.83
CA HIS A 76 -6.79 3.73 -5.14
C HIS A 76 -7.23 5.15 -5.52
N ASP A 77 -7.38 5.45 -6.82
CA ASP A 77 -7.79 6.77 -7.28
C ASP A 77 -9.19 7.15 -6.78
N LYS A 78 -10.13 6.19 -6.80
CA LYS A 78 -11.47 6.37 -6.20
C LYS A 78 -11.41 6.64 -4.71
N ALA A 79 -10.53 5.95 -3.98
CA ALA A 79 -10.36 6.16 -2.54
C ALA A 79 -9.80 7.55 -2.24
N ILE A 80 -8.82 8.02 -3.01
CA ILE A 80 -8.27 9.38 -2.91
C ILE A 80 -9.34 10.42 -3.19
N GLU A 81 -10.11 10.25 -4.27
CA GLU A 81 -11.17 11.20 -4.64
C GLU A 81 -12.25 11.28 -3.55
N ALA A 82 -12.69 10.12 -3.04
CA ALA A 82 -13.65 10.04 -1.94
C ALA A 82 -13.12 10.74 -0.67
N SER A 83 -11.84 10.52 -0.34
CA SER A 83 -11.19 11.18 0.80
C SER A 83 -11.15 12.70 0.61
N ARG A 84 -10.76 13.18 -0.58
CA ARG A 84 -10.74 14.61 -0.92
C ARG A 84 -12.13 15.24 -0.78
N MET A 85 -13.15 14.61 -1.36
CA MET A 85 -14.54 15.09 -1.27
C MET A 85 -15.04 15.12 0.18
N LYS A 86 -14.72 14.10 0.98
CA LYS A 86 -15.05 14.05 2.41
C LYS A 86 -14.42 15.23 3.15
N SER A 87 -13.12 15.49 2.94
CA SER A 87 -12.44 16.61 3.60
C SER A 87 -13.00 17.97 3.17
N GLU A 88 -13.28 18.18 1.88
CA GLU A 88 -13.85 19.44 1.36
C GLU A 88 -15.26 19.69 1.91
N PHE A 89 -16.09 18.65 1.93
CA PHE A 89 -17.42 18.71 2.52
C PHE A 89 -17.36 19.10 4.00
N LEU A 90 -16.52 18.42 4.79
CA LEU A 90 -16.39 18.69 6.21
C LEU A 90 -15.81 20.08 6.49
N ALA A 91 -14.80 20.51 5.73
CA ALA A 91 -14.25 21.87 5.85
C ALA A 91 -15.31 22.94 5.58
N THR A 92 -16.15 22.74 4.55
CA THR A 92 -17.24 23.67 4.23
C THR A 92 -18.29 23.70 5.35
N MET A 93 -18.74 22.52 5.78
CA MET A 93 -19.69 22.40 6.89
C MET A 93 -19.15 22.99 8.19
N SER A 94 -17.85 22.89 8.46
CA SER A 94 -17.23 23.55 9.61
C SER A 94 -17.50 25.04 9.64
N HIS A 95 -17.24 25.73 8.52
CA HIS A 95 -17.45 27.16 8.42
C HIS A 95 -18.93 27.50 8.56
N GLU A 96 -19.81 26.75 7.92
CA GLU A 96 -21.26 26.97 7.99
C GLU A 96 -21.86 26.66 9.36
N ILE A 97 -21.26 25.77 10.15
CA ILE A 97 -21.71 25.50 11.52
C ILE A 97 -21.08 26.48 12.52
N ARG A 98 -19.82 26.88 12.32
CA ARG A 98 -19.12 27.80 13.24
C ARG A 98 -19.82 29.16 13.33
N THR A 99 -20.34 29.68 12.21
CA THR A 99 -21.06 30.97 12.20
C THR A 99 -22.30 31.00 13.10
N PRO A 100 -23.29 30.08 12.94
CA PRO A 100 -24.44 30.04 13.84
C PRO A 100 -24.04 29.65 15.27
N MET A 101 -23.03 28.81 15.46
CA MET A 101 -22.54 28.45 16.80
C MET A 101 -21.97 29.65 17.55
N ASN A 102 -21.10 30.44 16.91
CA ASN A 102 -20.58 31.68 17.50
C ASN A 102 -21.71 32.67 17.82
N GLY A 103 -22.76 32.69 16.99
CA GLY A 103 -23.98 33.45 17.27
C GLY A 103 -24.70 32.97 18.54
N ILE A 104 -24.92 31.65 18.68
CA ILE A 104 -25.55 31.07 19.87
C ILE A 104 -24.70 31.31 21.12
N THR A 105 -23.40 31.08 21.05
CA THR A 105 -22.47 31.33 22.17
C THR A 105 -22.46 32.80 22.58
N GLY A 106 -22.36 33.73 21.63
CA GLY A 106 -22.40 35.17 21.93
C GLY A 106 -23.75 35.62 22.50
N MET A 107 -24.87 35.10 21.98
CA MET A 107 -26.19 35.46 22.50
C MET A 107 -26.45 34.88 23.89
N THR A 108 -25.97 33.66 24.17
CA THR A 108 -26.06 33.06 25.51
C THR A 108 -25.16 33.76 26.53
N GLU A 109 -23.98 34.23 26.11
CA GLU A 109 -23.09 35.06 26.93
C GLU A 109 -23.74 36.41 27.29
N LEU A 110 -24.29 37.12 26.29
CA LEU A 110 -25.03 38.36 26.52
C LEU A 110 -26.27 38.15 27.42
N LEU A 111 -26.93 37.01 27.30
CA LEU A 111 -28.07 36.66 28.14
C LEU A 111 -27.64 36.41 29.59
N LEU A 112 -26.52 35.73 29.80
CA LEU A 112 -25.95 35.48 31.13
C LEU A 112 -25.51 36.76 31.86
N ASP A 113 -25.09 37.77 31.09
CA ASP A 113 -24.75 39.12 31.57
C ASP A 113 -25.98 40.00 31.87
N SER A 114 -27.19 39.54 31.55
CA SER A 114 -28.44 40.24 31.85
C SER A 114 -29.06 39.84 33.21
N ASP A 115 -30.08 40.58 33.64
CA ASP A 115 -30.87 40.25 34.83
C ASP A 115 -31.75 39.02 34.56
N LEU A 116 -31.29 37.86 35.02
CA LEU A 116 -31.98 36.58 34.97
C LEU A 116 -32.38 36.11 36.36
N ASP A 117 -33.54 35.49 36.48
CA ASP A 117 -33.88 34.68 37.65
C ASP A 117 -33.04 33.40 37.73
N GLU A 118 -33.13 32.67 38.84
CA GLU A 118 -32.31 31.48 39.09
C GLU A 118 -32.54 30.36 38.07
N GLU A 119 -33.79 30.17 37.64
CA GLU A 119 -34.17 29.13 36.68
C GLU A 119 -33.69 29.50 35.27
N GLN A 120 -33.90 30.75 34.85
CA GLN A 120 -33.41 31.30 33.59
C GLN A 120 -31.88 31.26 33.49
N ARG A 121 -31.17 31.62 34.58
CA ARG A 121 -29.71 31.55 34.62
C ARG A 121 -29.21 30.12 34.48
N SER A 122 -29.89 29.15 35.09
CA SER A 122 -29.59 27.73 34.92
C SER A 122 -29.72 27.30 33.46
N TYR A 123 -30.84 27.63 32.80
CA TYR A 123 -31.05 27.29 31.38
C TYR A 123 -30.03 27.96 30.46
N ALA A 124 -29.73 29.25 30.67
CA ALA A 124 -28.73 29.98 29.89
C ALA A 124 -27.32 29.40 30.06
N THR A 125 -26.96 28.97 31.27
CA THR A 125 -25.67 28.32 31.57
C THR A 125 -25.57 26.99 30.83
N ILE A 126 -26.61 26.16 30.87
CA ILE A 126 -26.64 24.88 30.15
C ILE A 126 -26.49 25.12 28.64
N ALA A 127 -27.24 26.08 28.07
CA ALA A 127 -27.14 26.41 26.65
C ALA A 127 -25.73 26.88 26.25
N TYR A 128 -25.09 27.70 27.07
CA TYR A 128 -23.72 28.15 26.87
C TYR A 128 -22.74 26.98 26.89
N GLU A 129 -22.78 26.12 27.92
CA GLU A 129 -21.90 24.96 28.03
C GLU A 129 -22.07 23.96 26.89
N GLU A 130 -23.31 23.68 26.48
CA GLU A 130 -23.59 22.78 25.35
C GLU A 130 -23.12 23.38 24.02
N SER A 131 -23.17 24.71 23.87
CA SER A 131 -22.65 25.36 22.67
C SER A 131 -21.14 25.14 22.50
N TYR A 132 -20.37 25.24 23.58
CA TYR A 132 -18.93 24.97 23.57
C TYR A 132 -18.63 23.49 23.31
N LYS A 133 -19.34 22.57 23.98
CA LYS A 133 -19.16 21.13 23.76
C LYS A 133 -19.41 20.73 22.31
N LEU A 134 -20.46 21.28 21.69
CA LEU A 134 -20.76 21.00 20.28
C LEU A 134 -19.65 21.51 19.36
N LEU A 135 -19.11 22.70 19.63
CA LEU A 135 -17.99 23.25 18.87
C LEU A 135 -16.73 22.37 18.98
N ASP A 136 -16.42 21.86 20.17
CA ASP A 136 -15.30 20.95 20.41
C ASP A 136 -15.45 19.63 19.66
N ILE A 137 -16.66 19.05 19.64
CA ILE A 137 -16.96 17.83 18.87
C ILE A 137 -16.74 18.08 17.38
N ILE A 138 -17.25 19.20 16.85
CA ILE A 138 -17.09 19.56 15.43
C ILE A 138 -15.61 19.74 15.07
N ASN A 139 -14.86 20.48 15.89
CA ASN A 139 -13.41 20.67 15.68
C ASN A 139 -12.67 19.32 15.67
N SER A 140 -12.99 18.43 16.62
CA SER A 140 -12.38 17.10 16.69
C SER A 140 -12.66 16.24 15.44
N ILE A 141 -13.88 16.30 14.88
CA ILE A 141 -14.24 15.59 13.64
C ILE A 141 -13.44 16.14 12.44
N LEU A 142 -13.23 17.45 12.41
CA LEU A 142 -12.48 18.11 11.34
C LEU A 142 -11.01 17.79 11.40
N ASP A 143 -10.43 17.80 12.60
CA ASP A 143 -9.03 17.46 12.79
C ASP A 143 -8.80 16.01 12.37
N LEU A 144 -9.65 15.07 12.80
CA LEU A 144 -9.61 13.67 12.34
C LEU A 144 -9.63 13.58 10.80
N SER A 145 -10.49 14.37 10.16
CA SER A 145 -10.64 14.37 8.69
C SER A 145 -9.45 14.98 7.94
N LYS A 146 -8.70 15.89 8.57
CA LYS A 146 -7.41 16.37 8.05
C LYS A 146 -6.32 15.32 8.21
N ILE A 147 -6.33 14.55 9.31
CA ILE A 147 -5.38 13.45 9.54
C ILE A 147 -5.55 12.38 8.47
N GLU A 148 -6.79 11.91 8.27
CA GLU A 148 -7.10 10.85 7.30
C GLU A 148 -6.72 11.24 5.85
N ALA A 149 -6.78 12.53 5.53
CA ALA A 149 -6.39 13.05 4.23
C ALA A 149 -4.89 13.36 4.10
N GLY A 150 -4.09 13.14 5.15
CA GLY A 150 -2.67 13.52 5.18
C GLY A 150 -2.43 15.02 5.07
N LYS A 151 -3.44 15.86 5.38
CA LYS A 151 -3.41 17.32 5.23
C LYS A 151 -3.03 18.06 6.51
N ILE A 152 -2.54 17.37 7.55
CA ILE A 152 -1.98 18.07 8.71
C ILE A 152 -0.65 18.70 8.28
N MET A 153 -0.67 20.03 8.17
CA MET A 153 0.53 20.83 8.03
C MET A 153 0.85 21.39 9.42
N LEU A 154 2.03 21.07 9.94
CA LEU A 154 2.53 21.74 11.14
C LEU A 154 3.03 23.11 10.72
N GLU A 155 2.50 24.14 11.36
CA GLU A 155 2.98 25.51 11.17
C GLU A 155 4.16 25.73 12.11
N GLU A 156 5.31 26.12 11.55
CA GLU A 156 6.48 26.46 12.34
C GLU A 156 6.43 27.96 12.68
N ILE A 157 6.00 28.25 13.90
CA ILE A 157 5.89 29.61 14.43
C ILE A 157 6.73 29.73 15.70
N GLU A 158 7.33 30.91 15.90
CA GLU A 158 7.98 31.22 17.18
C GLU A 158 6.90 31.34 18.26
N PHE A 159 7.02 30.52 19.30
CA PHE A 159 6.17 30.60 20.49
C PHE A 159 7.02 30.45 21.75
N THR A 160 6.53 30.98 22.87
CA THR A 160 7.19 30.82 24.17
C THR A 160 6.35 29.91 25.06
N PRO A 161 6.88 28.77 25.54
CA PRO A 161 6.14 27.85 26.41
C PRO A 161 5.54 28.52 27.65
N ALA A 162 6.22 29.54 28.21
CA ALA A 162 5.71 30.31 29.33
C ALA A 162 4.44 31.11 28.99
N SER A 163 4.37 31.70 27.79
CA SER A 163 3.21 32.46 27.33
C SER A 163 2.00 31.55 27.10
N GLU A 164 2.21 30.40 26.44
CA GLU A 164 1.16 29.41 26.22
C GLU A 164 0.64 28.84 27.54
N LEU A 165 1.56 28.52 28.47
CA LEU A 165 1.20 28.02 29.78
C LEU A 165 0.41 29.06 30.60
N GLU A 166 0.76 30.35 30.52
CA GLU A 166 0.00 31.41 31.17
C GLU A 166 -1.45 31.50 30.61
N GLY A 167 -1.61 31.39 29.29
CA GLY A 167 -2.92 31.34 28.63
C GLY A 167 -3.77 30.18 29.14
N ILE A 168 -3.20 28.98 29.20
CA ILE A 168 -3.86 27.79 29.76
C ILE A 168 -4.24 28.01 31.23
N MET A 169 -3.34 28.57 32.03
CA MET A 169 -3.58 28.81 33.44
C MET A 169 -4.72 29.80 33.68
N ARG A 170 -4.84 30.86 32.88
CA ARG A 170 -5.97 31.81 32.95
C ARG A 170 -7.32 31.13 32.72
N LEU A 171 -7.37 30.14 31.84
CA LEU A 171 -8.56 29.33 31.57
C LEU A 171 -8.90 28.35 32.71
N LEU A 172 -7.89 27.71 33.29
CA LEU A 172 -8.10 26.64 34.27
C LEU A 172 -8.20 27.12 35.72
N LEU A 173 -7.58 28.25 36.08
CA LEU A 173 -7.60 28.81 37.44
C LEU A 173 -9.01 29.06 37.98
N PRO A 174 -9.94 29.70 37.25
CA PRO A 174 -11.31 29.93 37.74
C PRO A 174 -12.03 28.61 38.03
N LYS A 175 -11.81 27.59 37.19
CA LYS A 175 -12.44 26.27 37.29
C LYS A 175 -11.84 25.42 38.42
N ALA A 176 -10.55 25.59 38.69
CA ALA A 176 -9.89 24.99 39.84
C ALA A 176 -10.36 25.65 41.15
N HIS A 177 -10.46 26.98 41.17
CA HIS A 177 -10.93 27.76 42.32
C HIS A 177 -12.38 27.43 42.68
N SER A 178 -13.28 27.31 41.70
CA SER A 178 -14.68 26.90 41.94
C SER A 178 -14.81 25.49 42.53
N LYS A 179 -13.78 24.65 42.39
CA LYS A 179 -13.70 23.31 42.97
C LYS A 179 -12.83 23.23 44.23
N GLY A 180 -12.29 24.36 44.71
CA GLY A 180 -11.38 24.40 45.86
C GLY A 180 -10.03 23.71 45.63
N ILE A 181 -9.59 23.59 44.38
CA ILE A 181 -8.33 22.92 44.00
C ILE A 181 -7.24 23.96 43.80
N GLY A 182 -6.08 23.76 44.45
CA GLY A 182 -4.88 24.56 44.21
C GLY A 182 -4.19 24.15 42.90
N LEU A 183 -3.98 25.10 41.99
CA LEU A 183 -3.30 24.88 40.71
C LEU A 183 -2.08 25.80 40.60
N LEU A 184 -0.91 25.20 40.36
CA LEU A 184 0.38 25.89 40.22
C LEU A 184 1.03 25.44 38.90
N SER A 185 1.76 26.35 38.26
CA SER A 185 2.51 26.07 37.03
C SER A 185 3.92 26.63 37.12
N ALA A 186 4.87 25.99 36.44
CA ALA A 186 6.26 26.44 36.35
C ALA A 186 6.84 26.01 35.01
N VAL A 187 7.65 26.89 34.41
CA VAL A 187 8.47 26.58 33.23
C VAL A 187 9.93 26.63 33.68
N ALA A 188 10.68 25.57 33.40
CA ALA A 188 12.11 25.55 33.67
C ALA A 188 12.83 26.58 32.76
N PRO A 189 13.90 27.22 33.25
CA PRO A 189 14.66 28.21 32.48
C PRO A 189 15.31 27.62 31.21
#